data_AF-A0A2T7NBD4-F1
#
_entry.id   AF-A0A2T7NBD4-F1
#
_cell.length_a   1.000
_cell.length_b   1.000
_cell.length_c   1.000
_cell.angle_alpha   90.00
_cell.angle_beta   90.00
_cell.angle_gamma   90.00
#
_symmetry.space_group_name_H-M   'P 1'
#
loop_
_entity.id
_entity.type
_entity.pdbx_description
1 polymer ?
#
loop_
_entity_poly.entity_id
_entity_poly.type
_entity_poly.pdbx_seq_one_letter_code
_entity_poly.pdbx_strand_id
1 'polypeptide(L)'
;MGRSRSRSRSSSRHRHKSKRKKIVRSKSRSISRDRNRRDRGSRIRSRSRDVKKGSRKRSFSSSSSSSDDDLILRAKRREEEEKKAEMERQRLLRQKELEEKMIEEEVARRVEELVAKRVEEELEKRKEEIEAEVLRRVEEAKHIMELQMLNELESQRQAELEAQKRKEEEERKKRQELEAIMEENNKKIEEAQRKLAEEQLKLVEEQRKILEEKQRLEEEEQRRLKRDQEVILNKKNARPKLSFSLNAK
;
A
#
# COMPACT_ATOMS: atom_id res chain seq x y z
N MET A 1 32.22 -37.86 35.22
CA MET A 1 31.16 -38.61 35.94
C MET A 1 30.15 -37.59 36.42
N GLY A 2 28.89 -37.47 36.01
CA GLY A 2 28.01 -38.26 35.17
C GLY A 2 26.58 -38.00 35.69
N ARG A 3 25.61 -37.88 34.78
CA ARG A 3 24.15 -38.09 34.97
C ARG A 3 23.38 -37.00 35.76
N SER A 4 22.11 -36.66 35.50
CA SER A 4 21.13 -36.89 34.45
C SER A 4 19.85 -36.09 34.79
N ARG A 5 19.19 -35.55 33.76
CA ARG A 5 17.73 -35.59 33.50
C ARG A 5 16.70 -34.97 34.49
N SER A 6 15.93 -34.05 33.89
CA SER A 6 14.46 -33.91 33.87
C SER A 6 13.70 -33.20 35.00
N ARG A 7 12.92 -32.16 34.63
CA ARG A 7 11.44 -32.20 34.62
C ARG A 7 10.81 -30.87 34.14
N SER A 8 9.99 -30.99 33.12
CA SER A 8 9.03 -30.03 32.61
C SER A 8 7.91 -29.74 33.61
N ARG A 9 7.49 -28.49 33.79
CA ARG A 9 6.10 -28.12 34.16
C ARG A 9 5.69 -26.77 33.56
N SER A 10 4.51 -26.82 32.96
CA SER A 10 3.77 -25.82 32.19
C SER A 10 3.42 -24.53 32.94
N SER A 11 3.30 -23.41 32.22
CA SER A 11 2.40 -22.33 32.60
C SER A 11 1.79 -21.69 31.36
N SER A 12 0.46 -21.79 31.29
CA SER A 12 -0.41 -21.28 30.25
C SER A 12 -0.50 -19.76 30.35
N ARG A 13 -0.49 -19.03 29.22
CA ARG A 13 -1.25 -17.78 29.11
C ARG A 13 -1.57 -17.41 27.67
N HIS A 14 -2.87 -17.34 27.43
CA HIS A 14 -3.56 -16.92 26.22
C HIS A 14 -3.06 -15.60 25.62
N ARG A 15 -3.00 -15.53 24.29
CA ARG A 15 -3.07 -14.27 23.54
C ARG A 15 -4.05 -14.38 22.36
N HIS A 16 -4.66 -13.24 22.09
CA HIS A 16 -5.99 -13.07 21.53
C HIS A 16 -6.10 -13.36 20.04
N LYS A 17 -7.30 -13.83 19.67
CA LYS A 17 -7.72 -14.19 18.31
C LYS A 17 -8.20 -12.95 17.56
N SER A 18 -7.45 -12.51 16.55
CA SER A 18 -7.89 -11.47 15.61
C SER A 18 -8.82 -12.07 14.54
N LYS A 19 -9.90 -11.34 14.26
CA LYS A 19 -10.95 -11.63 13.26
C LYS A 19 -10.57 -11.07 11.89
N ARG A 20 -11.22 -11.62 10.84
CA ARG A 20 -11.25 -11.26 9.39
C ARG A 20 -10.23 -11.99 8.51
N LYS A 21 -10.53 -12.49 7.31
CA LYS A 21 -11.72 -12.53 6.42
C LYS A 21 -11.56 -13.82 5.59
N LYS A 22 -12.62 -14.63 5.44
CA LYS A 22 -12.60 -15.83 4.58
C LYS A 22 -12.89 -15.43 3.13
N ILE A 23 -11.95 -15.68 2.22
CA ILE A 23 -12.19 -15.70 0.77
C ILE A 23 -12.11 -17.17 0.32
N VAL A 24 -13.22 -17.61 -0.27
CA VAL A 24 -13.54 -18.86 -0.98
C VAL A 24 -12.41 -19.30 -1.92
N ARG A 25 -11.77 -20.47 -1.77
CA ARG A 25 -12.18 -21.89 -1.97
C ARG A 25 -12.52 -22.24 -3.43
N SER A 26 -11.47 -22.67 -4.14
CA SER A 26 -11.37 -23.59 -5.28
C SER A 26 -12.68 -24.13 -5.91
N LYS A 27 -12.87 -23.77 -7.20
CA LYS A 27 -13.91 -24.34 -8.08
C LYS A 27 -13.24 -25.21 -9.15
N SER A 28 -13.07 -26.49 -8.85
CA SER A 28 -12.91 -27.56 -9.83
C SER A 28 -13.78 -28.73 -9.39
N ARG A 29 -14.83 -29.01 -10.17
CA ARG A 29 -15.53 -30.31 -10.24
C ARG A 29 -16.64 -30.25 -11.30
N SER A 30 -16.45 -31.13 -12.27
CA SER A 30 -17.41 -31.72 -13.20
C SER A 30 -18.84 -31.80 -12.65
N ILE A 31 -19.81 -31.43 -13.47
CA ILE A 31 -21.23 -31.66 -13.21
C ILE A 31 -21.83 -32.49 -14.34
N SER A 32 -22.11 -33.73 -13.97
CA SER A 32 -22.85 -34.73 -14.71
C SER A 32 -24.31 -34.28 -14.86
N ARG A 33 -24.83 -34.46 -16.07
CA ARG A 33 -26.26 -34.50 -16.36
C ARG A 33 -26.82 -35.75 -15.68
N ASP A 34 -27.81 -35.63 -14.79
CA ASP A 34 -29.16 -36.15 -15.00
C ASP A 34 -30.08 -35.99 -13.77
N ARG A 35 -31.38 -35.83 -14.07
CA ARG A 35 -32.59 -36.23 -13.31
C ARG A 35 -32.90 -35.66 -11.91
N ASN A 36 -33.91 -34.80 -11.96
CA ASN A 36 -35.25 -35.00 -11.35
C ASN A 36 -35.65 -34.30 -10.03
N ARG A 37 -36.88 -33.78 -10.11
CA ARG A 37 -37.90 -33.52 -9.07
C ARG A 37 -37.82 -32.21 -8.26
N ARG A 38 -38.70 -31.26 -8.61
CA ARG A 38 -39.96 -30.94 -7.89
C ARG A 38 -40.57 -29.67 -8.51
N ASP A 39 -41.80 -29.77 -8.99
CA ASP A 39 -43.01 -29.27 -8.33
C ASP A 39 -42.92 -27.79 -7.90
N ARG A 40 -43.65 -26.93 -8.61
CA ARG A 40 -44.75 -26.13 -8.03
C ARG A 40 -45.36 -25.19 -9.08
N GLY A 41 -46.55 -25.57 -9.52
CA GLY A 41 -47.72 -24.71 -9.59
C GLY A 41 -47.60 -23.32 -10.20
N SER A 42 -48.19 -23.16 -11.38
CA SER A 42 -48.98 -21.97 -11.62
C SER A 42 -50.23 -22.27 -12.44
N ARG A 43 -51.36 -22.22 -11.73
CA ARG A 43 -52.69 -21.75 -12.17
C ARG A 43 -53.15 -22.16 -13.57
N ILE A 44 -53.85 -23.28 -13.58
CA ILE A 44 -54.99 -23.50 -14.47
C ILE A 44 -56.03 -22.41 -14.15
N ARG A 45 -56.21 -21.45 -15.06
CA ARG A 45 -57.40 -20.60 -15.11
C ARG A 45 -58.12 -20.88 -16.41
N SER A 46 -58.91 -21.95 -16.37
CA SER A 46 -59.96 -22.26 -17.32
C SER A 46 -60.87 -21.03 -17.47
N ARG A 47 -60.80 -20.38 -18.63
CA ARG A 47 -61.85 -19.48 -19.12
C ARG A 47 -62.51 -20.18 -20.30
N SER A 48 -63.50 -21.00 -20.00
CA SER A 48 -64.59 -21.29 -20.93
C SER A 48 -65.20 -19.95 -21.35
N ARG A 49 -65.09 -19.61 -22.63
CA ARG A 49 -66.02 -18.68 -23.28
C ARG A 49 -67.07 -19.53 -23.98
N ASP A 50 -68.07 -19.92 -23.18
CA ASP A 50 -69.40 -20.22 -23.69
C ASP A 50 -69.92 -18.97 -24.42
N VAL A 51 -69.96 -19.00 -25.75
CA VAL A 51 -70.74 -18.05 -26.54
C VAL A 51 -72.09 -18.69 -26.80
N LYS A 52 -73.00 -18.50 -25.85
CA LYS A 52 -74.44 -18.64 -26.05
C LYS A 52 -75.07 -17.27 -26.26
N LYS A 53 -75.60 -17.02 -27.47
CA LYS A 53 -76.82 -16.24 -27.81
C LYS A 53 -76.86 -16.08 -29.34
N GLY A 54 -77.94 -16.33 -30.07
CA GLY A 54 -79.32 -16.56 -29.63
C GLY A 54 -80.24 -17.13 -30.72
N SER A 55 -81.27 -17.80 -30.22
CA SER A 55 -82.68 -17.78 -30.65
C SER A 55 -83.03 -17.76 -32.15
N ARG A 56 -83.50 -18.93 -32.59
CA ARG A 56 -84.81 -19.19 -33.22
C ARG A 56 -85.36 -18.17 -34.21
N LYS A 57 -85.48 -18.59 -35.48
CA LYS A 57 -86.72 -18.52 -36.25
C LYS A 57 -86.92 -19.86 -36.97
N ARG A 58 -87.99 -20.56 -36.56
CA ARG A 58 -88.68 -21.60 -37.33
C ARG A 58 -89.55 -20.89 -38.36
N SER A 59 -89.51 -21.35 -39.60
CA SER A 59 -90.63 -21.38 -40.54
C SER A 59 -90.17 -22.20 -41.74
N PHE A 60 -90.64 -23.43 -41.89
CA PHE A 60 -91.89 -23.85 -42.52
C PHE A 60 -91.60 -24.23 -43.98
N SER A 61 -91.78 -25.52 -44.26
CA SER A 61 -91.79 -26.08 -45.60
C SER A 61 -93.01 -25.58 -46.37
N SER A 62 -92.80 -25.02 -47.55
CA SER A 62 -93.77 -25.05 -48.63
C SER A 62 -93.04 -25.00 -49.97
N SER A 63 -93.14 -26.12 -50.67
CA SER A 63 -93.04 -26.28 -52.11
C SER A 63 -93.39 -25.03 -52.94
N SER A 64 -92.46 -24.58 -53.76
CA SER A 64 -92.76 -24.07 -55.10
C SER A 64 -91.51 -24.20 -55.97
N SER A 65 -91.63 -25.00 -57.02
CA SER A 65 -90.74 -25.10 -58.16
C SER A 65 -90.21 -23.73 -58.61
N SER A 66 -88.88 -23.58 -58.69
CA SER A 66 -88.23 -22.62 -59.58
C SER A 66 -86.86 -23.15 -60.00
N SER A 67 -86.59 -23.16 -61.30
CA SER A 67 -85.44 -23.79 -61.94
C SER A 67 -84.11 -23.03 -61.78
N ASP A 68 -83.97 -22.17 -60.76
CA ASP A 68 -82.81 -21.28 -60.56
C ASP A 68 -81.83 -21.72 -59.43
N ASP A 69 -82.23 -22.61 -58.52
CA ASP A 69 -81.34 -23.08 -57.43
C ASP A 69 -80.19 -23.98 -57.92
N ASP A 70 -80.44 -24.77 -58.97
CA ASP A 70 -79.40 -25.59 -59.62
C ASP A 70 -78.32 -24.72 -60.30
N LEU A 71 -78.69 -23.53 -60.80
CA LEU A 71 -77.75 -22.57 -61.36
C LEU A 71 -76.84 -21.97 -60.28
N ILE A 72 -77.38 -21.70 -59.09
CA ILE A 72 -76.61 -21.16 -57.95
C ILE A 72 -75.65 -22.20 -57.38
N LEU A 73 -76.08 -23.46 -57.25
CA LEU A 73 -75.21 -24.57 -56.83
C LEU A 73 -74.11 -24.86 -57.86
N ARG A 74 -74.43 -24.82 -59.16
CA ARG A 74 -73.46 -24.97 -60.24
C ARG A 74 -72.50 -23.77 -60.31
N ALA A 75 -72.97 -22.56 -60.04
CA ALA A 75 -72.14 -21.36 -59.93
C ALA A 75 -71.19 -21.44 -58.72
N LYS A 76 -71.67 -21.85 -57.54
CA LYS A 76 -70.81 -22.08 -56.36
C LYS A 76 -69.79 -23.20 -56.57
N ARG A 77 -70.16 -24.28 -57.26
CA ARG A 77 -69.25 -25.37 -57.61
C ARG A 77 -68.17 -24.90 -58.60
N ARG A 78 -68.53 -24.09 -59.60
CA ARG A 78 -67.57 -23.42 -60.50
C ARG A 78 -66.67 -22.44 -59.74
N GLU A 79 -67.22 -21.65 -58.82
CA GLU A 79 -66.47 -20.72 -57.99
C GLU A 79 -65.54 -21.45 -57.00
N GLU A 80 -65.92 -22.61 -56.48
CA GLU A 80 -65.06 -23.48 -55.66
C GLU A 80 -63.97 -24.16 -56.49
N GLU A 81 -64.26 -24.55 -57.72
CA GLU A 81 -63.27 -25.08 -58.67
C GLU A 81 -62.28 -23.97 -59.08
N GLU A 82 -62.76 -22.75 -59.31
CA GLU A 82 -61.94 -21.56 -59.54
C GLU A 82 -61.08 -21.20 -58.32
N LYS A 83 -61.66 -21.24 -57.10
CA LYS A 83 -60.91 -21.06 -55.85
C LYS A 83 -59.88 -22.17 -55.62
N LYS A 84 -60.19 -23.42 -55.97
CA LYS A 84 -59.22 -24.54 -55.90
C LYS A 84 -58.09 -24.36 -56.91
N ALA A 85 -58.41 -23.95 -58.14
CA ALA A 85 -57.42 -23.63 -59.16
C ALA A 85 -56.56 -22.41 -58.78
N GLU A 86 -57.15 -21.41 -58.12
CA GLU A 86 -56.43 -20.25 -57.59
C GLU A 86 -55.50 -20.65 -56.44
N MET A 87 -55.96 -21.50 -55.51
CA MET A 87 -55.14 -22.07 -54.45
C MET A 87 -54.02 -22.96 -54.97
N GLU A 88 -54.26 -23.70 -56.05
CA GLU A 88 -53.24 -24.51 -56.73
C GLU A 88 -52.19 -23.63 -57.42
N ARG A 89 -52.62 -22.56 -58.10
CA ARG A 89 -51.72 -21.52 -58.65
C ARG A 89 -50.89 -20.86 -57.56
N GLN A 90 -51.49 -20.53 -56.41
CA GLN A 90 -50.76 -19.97 -55.26
C GLN A 90 -49.75 -20.95 -54.66
N ARG A 91 -50.06 -22.26 -54.61
CA ARG A 91 -49.10 -23.28 -54.16
C ARG A 91 -47.91 -23.40 -55.10
N LEU A 92 -48.17 -23.38 -56.41
CA LEU A 92 -47.12 -23.43 -57.42
C LEU A 92 -46.22 -22.17 -57.36
N LEU A 93 -46.82 -20.99 -57.17
CA LEU A 93 -46.06 -19.75 -56.96
C LEU A 93 -45.20 -19.82 -55.70
N ARG A 94 -45.73 -20.32 -54.58
CA ARG A 94 -44.94 -20.52 -53.35
C ARG A 94 -43.80 -21.51 -53.53
N GLN A 95 -43.96 -22.56 -54.32
CA GLN A 95 -42.89 -23.50 -54.62
C GLN A 95 -41.79 -22.84 -55.44
N LYS A 96 -42.17 -22.10 -56.50
CA LYS A 96 -41.22 -21.32 -57.30
C LYS A 96 -40.49 -20.28 -56.47
N GLU A 97 -41.19 -19.55 -55.59
CA GLU A 97 -40.57 -18.57 -54.68
C GLU A 97 -39.59 -19.23 -53.70
N LEU A 98 -39.84 -20.46 -53.24
CA LEU A 98 -38.91 -21.19 -52.38
C LEU A 98 -37.68 -21.66 -53.16
N GLU A 99 -37.88 -22.18 -54.37
CA GLU A 99 -36.79 -22.58 -55.26
C GLU A 99 -35.92 -21.39 -55.65
N GLU A 100 -36.53 -20.25 -56.01
CA GLU A 100 -35.84 -19.00 -56.31
C GLU A 100 -35.05 -18.50 -55.09
N LYS A 101 -35.61 -18.54 -53.88
CA LYS A 101 -34.88 -18.17 -52.66
C LYS A 101 -33.68 -19.09 -52.39
N MET A 102 -33.80 -20.39 -52.61
CA MET A 102 -32.67 -21.31 -52.44
C MET A 102 -31.55 -21.01 -53.45
N ILE A 103 -31.91 -20.68 -54.70
CA ILE A 103 -30.95 -20.29 -55.72
C ILE A 103 -30.31 -18.94 -55.39
N GLU A 104 -31.09 -17.96 -54.94
CA GLU A 104 -30.59 -16.65 -54.50
C GLU A 104 -29.63 -16.79 -53.31
N GLU A 105 -29.94 -17.64 -52.34
CA GLU A 105 -29.05 -17.93 -51.21
C GLU A 105 -27.74 -18.61 -51.67
N GLU A 106 -27.81 -19.56 -52.60
CA GLU A 106 -26.61 -20.20 -53.15
C GLU A 106 -25.75 -19.22 -53.96
N VAL A 107 -26.37 -18.33 -54.73
CA VAL A 107 -25.67 -17.27 -55.47
C VAL A 107 -25.05 -16.27 -54.52
N ALA A 108 -25.79 -15.83 -53.49
CA ALA A 108 -25.29 -14.93 -52.46
C ALA A 108 -24.08 -15.53 -51.72
N ARG A 109 -24.13 -16.82 -51.37
CA ARG A 109 -22.99 -17.54 -50.76
C ARG A 109 -21.78 -17.59 -51.68
N ARG A 110 -21.94 -17.90 -52.97
CA ARG A 110 -20.82 -17.92 -53.93
C ARG A 110 -20.21 -16.53 -54.11
N VAL A 111 -21.04 -15.49 -54.15
CA VAL A 111 -20.56 -14.10 -54.23
C VAL A 111 -19.80 -13.74 -52.95
N GLU A 112 -20.33 -14.07 -51.78
CA GLU A 112 -19.68 -13.85 -50.49
C GLU A 112 -18.32 -14.55 -50.41
N GLU A 113 -18.21 -15.82 -50.83
CA GLU A 113 -16.94 -16.54 -50.87
C GLU A 113 -15.92 -15.91 -51.81
N LEU A 114 -16.35 -15.44 -53.00
CA LEU A 114 -15.45 -14.78 -53.95
C LEU A 114 -14.99 -13.42 -53.43
N VAL A 115 -15.86 -12.69 -52.73
CA VAL A 115 -15.52 -11.43 -52.09
C VAL A 115 -14.56 -11.69 -50.92
N ALA A 116 -14.85 -12.66 -50.07
CA ALA A 116 -13.99 -13.04 -48.95
C ALA A 116 -12.59 -13.43 -49.43
N LYS A 117 -12.48 -14.28 -50.45
CA LYS A 117 -11.19 -14.67 -51.05
C LYS A 117 -10.41 -13.48 -51.60
N ARG A 118 -11.08 -12.58 -52.34
CA ARG A 118 -10.41 -11.36 -52.85
C ARG A 118 -9.94 -10.43 -51.73
N VAL A 119 -10.75 -10.26 -50.69
CA VAL A 119 -10.38 -9.46 -49.52
C VAL A 119 -9.23 -10.10 -48.76
N GLU A 120 -9.22 -11.42 -48.60
CA GLU A 120 -8.13 -12.16 -47.98
C GLU A 120 -6.82 -11.99 -48.76
N GLU A 121 -6.83 -12.13 -50.08
CA GLU A 121 -5.65 -11.90 -50.94
C GLU A 121 -5.15 -10.44 -50.89
N GLU A 122 -6.06 -9.46 -50.83
CA GLU A 122 -5.70 -8.04 -50.68
C GLU A 122 -5.12 -7.74 -49.29
N LEU A 123 -5.69 -8.34 -48.25
CA LEU A 123 -5.16 -8.24 -46.90
C LEU A 123 -3.81 -8.93 -46.83
N GLU A 124 -3.62 -10.12 -47.40
CA GLU A 124 -2.33 -10.83 -47.40
C GLU A 124 -1.18 -10.01 -47.97
N LYS A 125 -1.42 -9.29 -49.06
CA LYS A 125 -0.40 -8.39 -49.64
C LYS A 125 -0.06 -7.22 -48.70
N ARG A 126 -1.03 -6.75 -47.91
CA ARG A 126 -0.85 -5.64 -46.97
C ARG A 126 -0.52 -6.11 -45.54
N LYS A 127 -0.63 -7.40 -45.24
CA LYS A 127 -0.40 -7.98 -43.91
C LYS A 127 1.04 -7.72 -43.49
N GLU A 128 2.01 -7.98 -44.36
CA GLU A 128 3.42 -7.76 -44.06
C GLU A 128 3.72 -6.28 -43.76
N GLU A 129 3.13 -5.35 -44.51
CA GLU A 129 3.28 -3.90 -44.29
C GLU A 129 2.64 -3.47 -42.97
N ILE A 130 1.42 -3.95 -42.69
CA ILE A 130 0.68 -3.67 -41.46
C ILE A 130 1.41 -4.26 -40.26
N GLU A 131 1.88 -5.50 -40.36
CA GLU A 131 2.64 -6.19 -39.32
C GLU A 131 3.94 -5.45 -39.01
N ALA A 132 4.68 -5.02 -40.03
CA ALA A 132 5.90 -4.22 -39.84
C ALA A 132 5.60 -2.89 -39.14
N GLU A 133 4.52 -2.20 -39.50
CA GLU A 133 4.15 -0.95 -38.84
C GLU A 133 3.69 -1.16 -37.40
N VAL A 134 2.90 -2.21 -37.14
CA VAL A 134 2.49 -2.59 -35.79
C VAL A 134 3.70 -2.95 -34.93
N LEU A 135 4.65 -3.72 -35.46
CA LEU A 135 5.88 -4.05 -34.78
C LEU A 135 6.69 -2.80 -34.44
N ARG A 136 6.86 -1.86 -35.38
CA ARG A 136 7.53 -0.59 -35.12
C ARG A 136 6.87 0.21 -34.00
N ARG A 137 5.54 0.38 -34.03
CA ARG A 137 4.82 1.11 -32.97
C ARG A 137 4.94 0.40 -31.61
N VAL A 138 4.94 -0.93 -31.60
CA VAL A 138 5.11 -1.72 -30.37
C VAL A 138 6.54 -1.58 -29.84
N GLU A 139 7.55 -1.59 -30.71
CA GLU A 139 8.95 -1.37 -30.34
C GLU A 139 9.17 0.04 -29.79
N GLU A 140 8.63 1.07 -30.43
CA GLU A 140 8.66 2.45 -29.94
C GLU A 140 7.99 2.57 -28.57
N ALA A 141 6.80 1.98 -28.40
CA ALA A 141 6.10 1.97 -27.12
C ALA A 141 6.90 1.23 -26.03
N LYS A 142 7.49 0.07 -26.35
CA LYS A 142 8.39 -0.67 -25.44
C LYS A 142 9.60 0.17 -25.07
N HIS A 143 10.23 0.82 -26.04
CA HIS A 143 11.42 1.64 -25.82
C HIS A 143 11.12 2.83 -24.90
N ILE A 144 10.00 3.53 -25.12
CA ILE A 144 9.55 4.61 -24.24
C ILE A 144 9.31 4.09 -22.82
N MET A 145 8.62 2.94 -22.69
CA MET A 145 8.35 2.33 -21.40
C MET A 145 9.64 1.89 -20.69
N GLU A 146 10.58 1.30 -21.42
CA GLU A 146 11.89 0.87 -20.89
C GLU A 146 12.72 2.06 -20.42
N LEU A 147 12.79 3.14 -21.21
CA LEU A 147 13.46 4.37 -20.82
C LEU A 147 12.84 5.00 -19.56
N GLN A 148 11.51 5.05 -19.49
CA GLN A 148 10.81 5.55 -18.29
C GLN A 148 11.14 4.68 -17.07
N MET A 149 11.09 3.36 -17.21
CA MET A 149 11.40 2.43 -16.12
C MET A 149 12.86 2.56 -15.67
N LEU A 150 13.82 2.70 -16.59
CA LEU A 150 15.23 2.90 -16.26
C LEU A 150 15.45 4.24 -15.54
N ASN A 151 14.85 5.33 -16.03
CA ASN A 151 14.93 6.64 -15.39
C ASN A 151 14.32 6.63 -13.98
N GLU A 152 13.21 5.93 -13.78
CA GLU A 152 12.59 5.76 -12.46
C GLU A 152 13.50 4.97 -11.51
N LEU A 153 14.12 3.88 -11.99
CA LEU A 153 15.07 3.09 -11.19
C LEU A 153 16.34 3.88 -10.83
N GLU A 154 16.88 4.67 -11.76
CA GLU A 154 18.02 5.54 -11.50
C GLU A 154 17.67 6.63 -10.49
N SER A 155 16.51 7.26 -10.65
CA SER A 155 16.01 8.28 -9.71
C SER A 155 15.81 7.69 -8.31
N GLN A 156 15.25 6.48 -8.21
CA GLN A 156 15.10 5.77 -6.94
C GLN A 156 16.45 5.47 -6.29
N ARG A 157 17.43 4.96 -7.05
CA ARG A 157 18.79 4.73 -6.53
C ARG A 157 19.45 6.01 -6.05
N GLN A 158 19.33 7.11 -6.80
CA GLN A 158 19.87 8.40 -6.39
C GLN A 158 19.19 8.89 -5.11
N ALA A 159 17.87 8.80 -5.02
CA ALA A 159 17.11 9.17 -3.82
C ALA A 159 17.50 8.32 -2.60
N GLU A 160 17.73 7.01 -2.77
CA GLU A 160 18.20 6.13 -1.70
C GLU A 160 19.60 6.51 -1.23
N LEU A 161 20.54 6.77 -2.15
CA LEU A 161 21.89 7.21 -1.81
C LEU A 161 21.88 8.58 -1.12
N GLU A 162 21.07 9.52 -1.59
CA GLU A 162 20.91 10.82 -0.94
C GLU A 162 20.29 10.68 0.45
N ALA A 163 19.28 9.82 0.62
CA ALA A 163 18.68 9.57 1.91
C ALA A 163 19.68 8.93 2.88
N GLN A 164 20.55 8.02 2.40
CA GLN A 164 21.63 7.45 3.20
C GLN A 164 22.66 8.51 3.58
N LYS A 165 23.11 9.35 2.64
CA LYS A 165 24.02 10.46 2.91
C LYS A 165 23.47 11.45 3.93
N ARG A 166 22.18 11.84 3.80
CA ARG A 166 21.51 12.72 4.78
C ARG A 166 21.49 12.11 6.18
N LYS A 167 21.17 10.82 6.30
CA LYS A 167 21.21 10.11 7.58
C LYS A 167 22.62 10.06 8.16
N GLU A 168 23.62 9.79 7.34
CA GLU A 168 25.02 9.78 7.76
C GLU A 168 25.47 11.18 8.22
N GLU A 169 25.11 12.23 7.50
CA GLU A 169 25.40 13.62 7.90
C GLU A 169 24.73 14.01 9.22
N GLU A 170 23.47 13.62 9.42
CA GLU A 170 22.77 13.82 10.70
C GLU A 170 23.45 13.05 11.84
N GLU A 171 23.88 11.81 11.62
CA GLU A 171 24.63 11.05 12.62
C GLU A 171 26.00 11.67 12.89
N ARG A 172 26.71 12.15 11.87
CA ARG A 172 27.97 12.85 12.02
C ARG A 172 27.81 14.14 12.82
N LYS A 173 26.77 14.94 12.53
CA LYS A 173 26.44 16.15 13.31
C LYS A 173 26.14 15.81 14.77
N LYS A 174 25.33 14.80 15.04
CA LYS A 174 25.05 14.34 16.41
C LYS A 174 26.33 13.88 17.13
N ARG A 175 27.23 13.18 16.44
CA ARG A 175 28.53 12.76 17.01
C ARG A 175 29.41 13.97 17.33
N GLN A 176 29.49 14.94 16.42
CA GLN A 176 30.24 16.18 16.64
C GLN A 176 29.66 17.00 17.79
N GLU A 177 28.34 17.11 17.89
CA GLU A 177 27.66 17.77 19.01
C GLU A 177 27.97 17.07 20.34
N LEU A 178 27.92 15.74 20.38
CA LEU A 178 28.29 14.98 21.57
C LEU A 178 29.77 15.14 21.93
N GLU A 179 30.67 15.12 20.94
CA GLU A 179 32.09 15.32 21.15
C GLU A 179 32.38 16.72 21.70
N ALA A 180 31.76 17.76 21.14
CA ALA A 180 31.88 19.13 21.64
C ALA A 180 31.40 19.25 23.10
N ILE A 181 30.27 18.63 23.45
CA ILE A 181 29.78 18.59 24.84
C ILE A 181 30.77 17.88 25.76
N MET A 182 31.34 16.76 25.32
CA MET A 182 32.34 16.01 26.10
C MET A 182 33.62 16.82 26.28
N GLU A 183 34.09 17.51 25.25
CA GLU A 183 35.24 18.41 25.35
C GLU A 183 34.98 19.57 26.32
N GLU A 184 33.82 20.22 26.25
CA GLU A 184 33.45 21.28 27.19
C GLU A 184 33.37 20.79 28.63
N ASN A 185 32.84 19.59 28.85
CA ASN A 185 32.79 18.98 30.18
C ASN A 185 34.20 18.63 30.69
N ASN A 186 35.05 18.07 29.82
CA ASN A 186 36.44 17.79 30.17
C ASN A 186 37.20 19.07 30.52
N LYS A 187 37.06 20.14 29.73
CA LYS A 187 37.64 21.46 30.04
C LYS A 187 37.17 21.98 31.39
N LYS A 188 35.88 21.87 31.72
CA LYS A 188 35.36 22.28 33.03
C LYS A 188 35.95 21.46 34.18
N ILE A 189 36.14 20.15 33.98
CA ILE A 189 36.78 19.27 34.96
C ILE A 189 38.26 19.65 35.14
N GLU A 190 38.99 19.86 34.05
CA GLU A 190 40.39 20.28 34.08
C GLU A 190 40.56 21.65 34.75
N GLU A 191 39.72 22.63 34.43
CA GLU A 191 39.72 23.93 35.09
C GLU A 191 39.40 23.83 36.59
N ALA A 192 38.43 22.99 36.97
CA ALA A 192 38.12 22.75 38.37
C ALA A 192 39.29 22.09 39.11
N GLN A 193 39.92 21.08 38.51
CA GLN A 193 41.11 20.43 39.07
C GLN A 193 42.28 21.42 39.18
N ARG A 194 42.49 22.27 38.18
CA ARG A 194 43.52 23.30 38.19
C ARG A 194 43.28 24.32 39.30
N LYS A 195 42.04 24.79 39.49
CA LYS A 195 41.69 25.69 40.61
C LYS A 195 41.95 25.04 41.96
N LEU A 196 41.55 23.79 42.15
CA LEU A 196 41.83 23.05 43.39
C LEU A 196 43.33 22.88 43.64
N ALA A 197 44.12 22.60 42.60
CA ALA A 197 45.57 22.50 42.71
C ALA A 197 46.20 23.86 43.04
N GLU A 198 45.74 24.95 42.42
CA GLU A 198 46.18 26.31 42.73
C GLU A 198 45.84 26.73 44.18
N GLU A 199 44.65 26.36 44.68
CA GLU A 199 44.26 26.59 46.07
C GLU A 199 45.12 25.78 47.05
N GLN A 200 45.38 24.50 46.75
CA GLN A 200 46.28 23.67 47.55
C GLN A 200 47.70 24.24 47.61
N LEU A 201 48.23 24.72 46.48
CA LEU A 201 49.54 25.38 46.43
C LEU A 201 49.56 26.65 47.28
N LYS A 202 48.53 27.52 47.18
CA LYS A 202 48.41 28.72 48.02
C LYS A 202 48.38 28.40 49.51
N LEU A 203 47.64 27.38 49.92
CA LEU A 203 47.57 26.94 51.31
C LEU A 203 48.96 26.49 51.82
N VAL A 204 49.72 25.75 51.01
CA VAL A 204 51.08 25.33 51.36
C VAL A 204 52.04 26.52 51.45
N GLU A 205 51.92 27.49 50.53
CA GLU A 205 52.70 28.73 50.59
C GLU A 205 52.38 29.56 51.84
N GLU A 206 51.11 29.67 52.22
CA GLU A 206 50.67 30.33 53.45
C GLU A 206 51.20 29.62 54.71
N GLN A 207 51.10 28.29 54.76
CA GLN A 207 51.70 27.50 55.84
C GLN A 207 53.21 27.73 55.94
N ARG A 208 53.91 27.80 54.80
CA ARG A 208 55.35 28.11 54.74
C ARG A 208 55.65 29.50 55.28
N LYS A 209 54.85 30.52 54.92
CA LYS A 209 55.01 31.89 55.46
C LYS A 209 54.77 31.96 56.96
N ILE A 210 53.72 31.29 57.46
CA ILE A 210 53.43 31.24 58.90
C ILE A 210 54.59 30.58 59.67
N LEU A 211 55.17 29.51 59.13
CA LEU A 211 56.34 28.87 59.73
C LEU A 211 57.57 29.78 59.72
N GLU A 212 57.81 30.50 58.63
CA GLU A 212 58.89 31.48 58.54
C GLU A 212 58.69 32.62 59.56
N GLU A 213 57.48 33.16 59.69
CA GLU A 213 57.15 34.19 60.68
C GLU A 213 57.30 33.67 62.11
N LYS A 214 56.87 32.44 62.40
CA LYS A 214 57.08 31.80 63.70
C LYS A 214 58.56 31.66 64.03
N GLN A 215 59.38 31.20 63.08
CA GLN A 215 60.83 31.11 63.27
C GLN A 215 61.45 32.48 63.53
N ARG A 216 61.05 33.52 62.80
CA ARG A 216 61.52 34.90 63.04
C ARG A 216 61.13 35.40 64.43
N LEU A 217 59.89 35.19 64.85
CA LEU A 217 59.43 35.57 66.19
C LEU A 217 60.18 34.79 67.28
N GLU A 218 60.41 33.49 67.10
CA GLU A 218 61.21 32.68 68.02
C GLU A 218 62.66 33.19 68.11
N GLU A 219 63.29 33.54 66.98
CA GLU A 219 64.62 34.15 66.97
C GLU A 219 64.64 35.52 67.66
N GLU A 220 63.61 36.35 67.45
CA GLU A 220 63.48 37.65 68.10
C GLU A 220 63.29 37.52 69.62
N GLU A 221 62.44 36.60 70.08
CA GLU A 221 62.25 36.28 71.49
C GLU A 221 63.53 35.72 72.12
N GLN A 222 64.24 34.81 71.44
CA GLN A 222 65.55 34.35 71.91
C GLN A 222 66.57 35.48 72.00
N ARG A 223 66.57 36.42 71.03
CA ARG A 223 67.44 37.61 71.09
C ARG A 223 67.04 38.54 72.22
N ARG A 224 65.76 38.72 72.53
CA ARG A 224 65.27 39.48 73.68
C ARG A 224 65.71 38.82 74.99
N LEU A 225 65.45 37.53 75.16
CA LEU A 225 65.91 36.75 76.31
C LEU A 225 67.42 36.84 76.52
N LYS A 226 68.22 36.77 75.44
CA LYS A 226 69.68 36.97 75.51
C LYS A 226 70.05 38.37 75.97
N ARG A 227 69.39 39.42 75.45
CA ARG A 227 69.62 40.82 75.88
C ARG A 227 69.22 41.02 77.35
N ASP A 228 68.08 40.49 77.76
CA ASP A 228 67.59 40.58 79.14
C ASP A 228 68.55 39.84 80.10
N GLN A 229 69.04 38.66 79.71
CA GLN A 229 70.10 37.95 80.45
C GLN A 229 71.40 38.76 80.51
N GLU A 230 71.81 39.44 79.43
CA GLU A 230 72.98 40.33 79.44
C GLU A 230 72.82 41.50 80.42
N VAL A 231 71.61 42.09 80.51
CA VAL A 231 71.28 43.16 81.47
C VAL A 231 71.28 42.65 82.91
N ILE A 232 70.70 41.48 83.18
CA ILE A 232 70.64 40.86 84.52
C ILE A 232 72.05 40.45 84.99
N LEU A 233 72.83 39.79 84.13
CA LEU A 233 74.20 39.35 84.44
C LEU A 233 75.23 40.48 84.36
N ASN A 234 74.81 41.70 84.00
CA ASN A 234 75.64 42.90 83.85
C ASN A 234 76.87 42.69 82.94
N LYS A 235 76.76 41.78 81.96
CA LYS A 235 77.80 41.55 80.96
C LYS A 235 77.88 42.77 80.06
N LYS A 236 79.10 43.23 79.74
CA LYS A 236 79.37 44.42 78.89
C LYS A 236 78.84 45.76 79.45
N ASN A 237 78.68 45.93 80.77
CA ASN A 237 78.14 47.17 81.38
C ASN A 237 76.75 47.58 80.88
N ALA A 238 75.92 46.61 80.47
CA ALA A 238 74.62 46.85 79.86
C ALA A 238 73.58 47.44 80.84
N ARG A 239 73.78 47.34 82.16
CA ARG A 239 72.86 47.89 83.16
C ARG A 239 73.04 49.41 83.29
N PRO A 240 72.02 50.24 83.00
CA PRO A 240 72.13 51.68 83.17
C PRO A 240 72.36 52.02 84.64
N LYS A 241 73.37 52.87 84.90
CA LYS A 241 73.68 53.33 86.27
C LYS A 241 72.56 54.27 86.72
N LEU A 242 71.73 53.82 87.64
CA LEU A 242 70.74 54.66 88.31
C LEU A 242 71.48 55.63 89.24
N SER A 243 71.61 56.88 88.80
CA SER A 243 71.99 57.99 89.68
C SER A 243 70.75 58.42 90.47
N PHE A 244 70.62 57.96 91.71
CA PHE A 244 69.62 58.51 92.63
C PHE A 244 70.18 59.81 93.22
N SER A 245 69.56 60.94 92.92
CA SER A 245 69.77 62.17 93.67
C SER A 245 69.17 61.98 95.06
N LEU A 246 70.02 61.63 96.03
CA LEU A 246 69.67 61.69 97.45
C LEU A 246 69.57 63.15 97.84
N ASN A 247 68.38 63.73 97.71
CA ASN A 247 68.05 64.97 98.39
C ASN A 247 67.90 64.65 99.89
N ALA A 248 69.03 64.66 100.60
CA ALA A 248 69.05 64.60 102.05
C ALA A 248 68.52 65.93 102.61
N LYS A 249 67.45 65.86 103.41
CA LYS A 249 67.07 66.86 104.40
C LYS A 249 67.47 66.35 105.78
#